data_AF-F8JGV6-F1
#
_entry.id   AF-F8JGV6-F1
#
_cell.length_a   1.000
_cell.length_b   1.000
_cell.length_c   1.000
_cell.angle_alpha   90.00
_cell.angle_beta   90.00
_cell.angle_gamma   90.00
#
_symmetry.space_group_name_H-M   'P 1'
#
loop_
_entity.id
_entity.type
_entity.pdbx_description
1 polymer ?
#
loop_
_entity_poly.entity_id
_entity_poly.type
_entity_poly.pdbx_seq_one_letter_code
_entity_poly.pdbx_strand_id
1 'polypeptide(L)'
;MNSLELKDWFLQQTDQSRVAYVLRLIHAMTVDFRGAESTQQSEAIIGVAKKANELTRHLTSYAAAVLESGPHLPDETFIEGLSALIEDPGTQSIVPYMAAEALRLPRSKLS
;
A
#
# COMPACT_ATOMS: atom_id res chain seq x y z
N MET A 1 -8.29 7.16 -10.48
CA MET A 1 -6.94 7.74 -10.47
C MET A 1 -6.02 6.65 -10.98
N ASN A 2 -5.32 6.88 -12.07
CA ASN A 2 -4.36 5.91 -12.62
C ASN A 2 -3.04 5.92 -11.82
N SER A 3 -2.13 4.98 -12.11
CA SER A 3 -0.86 4.83 -11.39
C SER A 3 0.00 6.11 -11.44
N LEU A 4 0.00 6.82 -12.57
CA LEU A 4 0.75 8.07 -12.74
C LEU A 4 0.19 9.20 -11.88
N GLU A 5 -1.13 9.40 -11.90
CA GLU A 5 -1.81 10.39 -11.06
C GLU A 5 -1.60 10.12 -9.55
N LEU A 6 -1.56 8.84 -9.15
CA LEU A 6 -1.26 8.44 -7.78
C LEU A 6 0.17 8.81 -7.37
N LYS A 7 1.14 8.55 -8.27
CA LYS A 7 2.55 8.89 -8.08
C LYS A 7 2.73 10.39 -7.88
N ASP A 8 2.16 11.19 -8.79
CA ASP A 8 2.27 12.64 -8.76
C ASP A 8 1.64 13.22 -7.50
N TRP A 9 0.42 12.77 -7.13
CA TRP A 9 -0.22 13.18 -5.89
C TRP A 9 0.63 12.85 -4.65
N PHE A 10 1.19 11.64 -4.59
CA PHE A 10 1.98 11.18 -3.45
C PHE A 10 3.27 11.97 -3.28
N LEU A 11 3.95 12.29 -4.39
CA LEU A 11 5.18 13.08 -4.39
C LEU A 11 4.98 14.56 -4.02
N GLN A 12 3.77 15.10 -4.20
CA GLN A 12 3.42 16.45 -3.74
C GLN A 12 3.20 16.56 -2.23
N GLN A 13 3.18 15.44 -1.49
CA GLN A 13 2.94 15.43 -0.06
C GLN A 13 4.23 15.69 0.73
N THR A 14 4.10 16.24 1.94
CA THR A 14 5.24 16.36 2.87
C THR A 14 5.78 14.98 3.25
N ASP A 15 7.06 14.90 3.58
CA ASP A 15 7.74 13.67 4.05
C ASP A 15 6.97 12.99 5.18
N GLN A 16 6.55 13.77 6.18
CA GLN A 16 5.74 13.27 7.29
C GLN A 16 4.41 12.66 6.81
N SER A 17 3.72 13.32 5.86
CA SER A 17 2.50 12.78 5.28
C SER A 17 2.76 11.50 4.49
N ARG A 18 3.82 11.47 3.66
CA ARG A 18 4.23 10.29 2.88
C ARG A 18 4.49 9.09 3.78
N VAL A 19 5.24 9.27 4.87
CA VAL A 19 5.49 8.23 5.89
C VAL A 19 4.19 7.80 6.56
N ALA A 20 3.32 8.75 6.97
CA ALA A 20 2.06 8.41 7.61
C ALA A 20 1.15 7.57 6.70
N TYR A 21 1.07 7.89 5.41
CA TYR A 21 0.30 7.10 4.44
C TYR A 21 0.85 5.69 4.29
N VAL A 22 2.16 5.56 4.19
CA VAL A 22 2.85 4.26 4.09
C VAL A 22 2.55 3.41 5.33
N LEU A 23 2.65 3.97 6.53
CA LEU A 23 2.35 3.25 7.77
C LEU A 23 0.88 2.82 7.86
N ARG A 24 -0.07 3.63 7.36
CA ARG A 24 -1.50 3.25 7.29
C ARG A 24 -1.73 2.07 6.35
N LEU A 25 -1.09 2.05 5.19
CA LEU A 25 -1.19 0.93 4.24
C LEU A 25 -0.65 -0.37 4.85
N ILE A 26 0.53 -0.32 5.49
CA ILE A 26 1.11 -1.48 6.19
C ILE A 26 0.17 -1.97 7.29
N HIS A 27 -0.38 -1.04 8.08
CA HIS A 27 -1.31 -1.39 9.16
C HIS A 27 -2.59 -2.07 8.63
N ALA A 28 -3.23 -1.50 7.61
CA ALA A 28 -4.44 -2.05 7.02
C ALA A 28 -4.21 -3.47 6.47
N MET A 29 -3.10 -3.67 5.78
CA MET A 29 -2.69 -4.99 5.26
C MET A 29 -2.52 -6.02 6.39
N THR A 30 -1.92 -5.62 7.51
CA THR A 30 -1.74 -6.49 8.70
C THR A 30 -3.09 -6.86 9.34
N VAL A 31 -4.07 -5.95 9.32
CA VAL A 31 -5.44 -6.24 9.80
C VAL A 31 -6.11 -7.26 8.88
N ASP A 32 -6.02 -7.07 7.58
CA ASP A 32 -6.64 -7.95 6.60
C ASP A 32 -6.13 -9.39 6.68
N PHE A 33 -4.80 -9.62 6.69
CA PHE A 33 -4.29 -10.99 6.74
C PHE A 33 -4.69 -11.75 7.99
N ARG A 34 -4.77 -11.07 9.15
CA ARG A 34 -5.30 -11.68 10.39
C ARG A 34 -6.76 -12.08 10.23
N GLY A 35 -7.55 -11.30 9.50
CA GLY A 35 -8.94 -11.66 9.17
C GLY A 35 -9.03 -12.81 8.16
N ALA A 36 -8.23 -12.77 7.10
CA ALA A 36 -8.21 -13.77 6.04
C ALA A 36 -7.75 -15.15 6.52
N GLU A 37 -6.75 -15.21 7.41
CA GLU A 37 -6.28 -16.43 8.07
C GLU A 37 -7.44 -17.20 8.74
N SER A 38 -8.42 -16.48 9.29
CA SER A 38 -9.55 -17.07 9.99
C SER A 38 -10.71 -17.52 9.09
N THR A 39 -10.71 -17.14 7.80
CA THR A 39 -11.92 -17.24 6.94
C THR A 39 -11.72 -17.81 5.54
N GLN A 40 -10.49 -17.91 5.02
CA GLN A 40 -10.24 -18.31 3.62
C GLN A 40 -9.37 -19.56 3.45
N GLN A 41 -9.35 -20.12 2.24
CA GLN A 41 -8.52 -21.27 1.87
C GLN A 41 -7.04 -20.88 1.71
N SER A 42 -6.14 -21.72 2.24
CA SER A 42 -4.71 -21.44 2.40
C SER A 42 -3.98 -21.04 1.09
N GLU A 43 -4.27 -21.69 -0.04
CA GLU A 43 -3.52 -21.45 -1.29
C GLU A 43 -3.75 -20.05 -1.88
N ALA A 44 -4.99 -19.53 -1.83
CA ALA A 44 -5.30 -18.18 -2.29
C ALA A 44 -4.64 -17.12 -1.40
N ILE A 45 -4.65 -17.35 -0.07
CA ILE A 45 -4.01 -16.47 0.91
C ILE A 45 -2.49 -16.44 0.66
N ILE A 46 -1.85 -17.58 0.39
CA ILE A 46 -0.38 -17.65 0.17
C ILE A 46 0.04 -16.78 -1.01
N GLY A 47 -0.69 -16.84 -2.12
CA GLY A 47 -0.39 -16.03 -3.32
C GLY A 47 -0.45 -14.53 -3.04
N VAL A 48 -1.51 -14.09 -2.35
CA VAL A 48 -1.69 -12.69 -1.97
C VAL A 48 -0.70 -12.26 -0.89
N ALA A 49 -0.39 -13.13 0.08
CA ALA A 49 0.59 -12.88 1.13
C ALA A 49 2.01 -12.63 0.59
N LYS A 50 2.42 -13.34 -0.47
CA LYS A 50 3.71 -13.09 -1.12
C LYS A 50 3.79 -11.68 -1.72
N LYS A 51 2.79 -11.30 -2.54
CA LYS A 51 2.70 -9.96 -3.14
C LYS A 51 2.66 -8.86 -2.07
N ALA A 52 1.87 -9.08 -1.03
CA ALA A 52 1.73 -8.17 0.10
C ALA A 52 3.04 -7.99 0.90
N ASN A 53 3.79 -9.09 1.10
CA ASN A 53 5.06 -9.04 1.79
C ASN A 53 6.10 -8.24 0.98
N GLU A 54 6.15 -8.43 -0.34
CA GLU A 54 6.98 -7.62 -1.23
C GLU A 54 6.60 -6.14 -1.14
N LEU A 55 5.30 -5.81 -1.24
CA LEU A 55 4.84 -4.43 -1.10
C LEU A 55 5.19 -3.85 0.28
N THR A 56 5.00 -4.60 1.37
CA THR A 56 5.36 -4.18 2.73
C THR A 56 6.84 -3.88 2.86
N ARG A 57 7.70 -4.71 2.25
CA ARG A 57 9.14 -4.47 2.20
C ARG A 57 9.45 -3.14 1.50
N HIS A 58 8.89 -2.89 0.32
CA HIS A 58 9.08 -1.64 -0.42
C HIS A 58 8.58 -0.43 0.36
N LEU A 59 7.39 -0.52 0.95
CA LEU A 59 6.78 0.50 1.81
C LEU A 59 7.69 0.85 3.00
N THR A 60 8.17 -0.17 3.71
CA THR A 60 9.01 0.02 4.89
C THR A 60 10.37 0.62 4.54
N SER A 61 11.02 0.14 3.47
CA SER A 61 12.29 0.70 2.98
C SER A 61 12.16 2.17 2.59
N TYR A 62 11.07 2.53 1.90
CA TYR A 62 10.81 3.92 1.53
C TYR A 62 10.59 4.79 2.78
N ALA A 63 9.76 4.36 3.74
CA ALA A 63 9.52 5.12 4.96
C ALA A 63 10.80 5.33 5.78
N ALA A 64 11.66 4.31 5.89
CA ALA A 64 12.95 4.42 6.57
C ALA A 64 13.84 5.47 5.88
N ALA A 65 13.97 5.40 4.55
CA ALA A 65 14.76 6.36 3.78
C ALA A 65 14.25 7.81 3.92
N VAL A 66 12.93 7.99 3.99
CA VAL A 66 12.31 9.31 4.25
C VAL A 66 12.70 9.84 5.62
N LEU A 67 12.60 9.00 6.65
CA LEU A 67 12.93 9.39 8.03
C LEU A 67 14.42 9.69 8.22
N GLU A 68 15.30 9.03 7.46
CA GLU A 68 16.74 9.26 7.48
C GLU A 68 17.18 10.51 6.70
N SER A 69 16.25 11.28 6.11
CA SER A 69 16.53 12.49 5.32
C SER A 69 17.46 12.28 4.12
N GLY A 70 17.54 11.04 3.60
CA GLY A 70 18.27 10.77 2.35
C GLY A 70 17.58 11.39 1.12
N PRO A 71 18.18 11.39 -0.07
CA PRO A 71 17.41 11.55 -1.30
C PRO A 71 16.63 10.26 -1.57
N HIS A 72 15.30 10.32 -1.53
CA HIS A 72 14.45 9.14 -1.69
C HIS A 72 13.26 9.46 -2.61
N LEU A 73 13.23 8.75 -3.74
CA LEU A 73 12.01 8.60 -4.52
C LEU A 73 11.46 7.20 -4.25
N PRO A 74 10.13 7.04 -4.16
CA PRO A 74 9.55 5.72 -4.22
C PRO A 74 10.00 5.03 -5.50
N ASP A 75 10.49 3.80 -5.39
CA ASP A 75 10.75 2.94 -6.54
C ASP A 75 9.48 2.80 -7.39
N GLU A 76 9.62 2.66 -8.71
CA GLU A 76 8.47 2.46 -9.59
C GLU A 76 7.65 1.23 -9.18
N THR A 77 8.32 0.23 -8.60
CA THR A 77 7.68 -0.97 -8.02
C THR A 77 6.70 -0.66 -6.88
N PHE A 78 6.86 0.46 -6.16
CA PHE A 78 5.92 0.86 -5.10
C PHE A 78 4.57 1.31 -5.69
N ILE A 79 4.59 2.19 -6.69
CA ILE A 79 3.36 2.71 -7.31
C ILE A 79 2.67 1.63 -8.13
N GLU A 80 3.45 0.87 -8.90
CA GLU A 80 2.93 -0.24 -9.71
C GLU A 80 2.37 -1.34 -8.81
N GLY A 81 3.09 -1.70 -7.74
CA GLY A 81 2.63 -2.68 -6.76
C GLY A 81 1.32 -2.24 -6.10
N LEU A 82 1.22 -0.99 -5.66
CA LEU A 82 -0.01 -0.47 -5.04
C LEU A 82 -1.17 -0.43 -6.04
N SER A 83 -0.93 0.00 -7.28
CA SER A 83 -1.96 0.07 -8.33
C SER A 83 -2.45 -1.33 -8.72
N ALA A 84 -1.54 -2.27 -8.94
CA ALA A 84 -1.88 -3.66 -9.25
C ALA A 84 -2.69 -4.32 -8.12
N LEU A 85 -2.41 -3.96 -6.88
CA LEU A 85 -3.10 -4.49 -5.71
C LEU A 85 -4.51 -3.89 -5.56
N ILE A 86 -4.68 -2.61 -5.89
CA ILE A 86 -5.99 -1.95 -5.98
C ILE A 86 -6.81 -2.53 -7.15
N GLU A 87 -6.19 -2.89 -8.28
CA GLU A 87 -6.91 -3.30 -9.48
C GLU A 87 -7.24 -4.80 -9.53
N ASP A 88 -6.58 -5.64 -8.73
CA ASP A 88 -6.80 -7.09 -8.66
C ASP A 88 -8.01 -7.45 -7.77
N PRO A 89 -9.14 -7.92 -8.34
CA PRO A 89 -10.35 -8.27 -7.58
C PRO A 89 -10.13 -9.44 -6.61
N GLY A 90 -9.25 -10.38 -6.97
CA GLY A 90 -8.91 -11.50 -6.10
C GLY A 90 -8.22 -10.98 -4.85
N THR A 91 -7.29 -10.05 -5.01
CA THR A 91 -6.60 -9.43 -3.89
C THR A 91 -7.53 -8.56 -3.05
N GLN A 92 -8.44 -7.78 -3.64
CA GLN A 92 -9.44 -6.99 -2.89
C GLN A 92 -10.31 -7.84 -1.96
N SER A 93 -10.61 -9.09 -2.35
CA SER A 93 -11.40 -10.00 -1.51
C SER A 93 -10.66 -10.50 -0.26
N ILE A 94 -9.33 -10.53 -0.32
CA ILE A 94 -8.46 -11.02 0.76
C ILE A 94 -7.97 -9.86 1.64
N VAL A 95 -7.66 -8.71 1.02
CA VAL A 95 -7.18 -7.50 1.71
C VAL A 95 -8.06 -6.26 1.46
N PRO A 96 -9.36 -6.34 1.83
CA PRO A 96 -10.32 -5.28 1.53
C PRO A 96 -10.05 -3.97 2.27
N TYR A 97 -9.56 -4.00 3.51
CA TYR A 97 -9.30 -2.77 4.27
C TYR A 97 -8.11 -2.00 3.71
N MET A 98 -7.06 -2.70 3.28
CA MET A 98 -5.91 -2.13 2.60
C MET A 98 -6.32 -1.45 1.30
N ALA A 99 -7.09 -2.15 0.45
CA ALA A 99 -7.59 -1.58 -0.80
C ALA A 99 -8.45 -0.32 -0.56
N ALA A 100 -9.33 -0.37 0.45
CA ALA A 100 -10.14 0.79 0.83
C ALA A 100 -9.28 1.96 1.34
N GLU A 101 -8.24 1.69 2.13
CA GLU A 101 -7.35 2.74 2.62
C GLU A 101 -6.54 3.37 1.49
N ALA A 102 -6.04 2.56 0.55
CA ALA A 102 -5.32 3.05 -0.62
C ALA A 102 -6.18 3.99 -1.49
N LEU A 103 -7.48 3.71 -1.63
CA LEU A 103 -8.43 4.58 -2.34
C LEU A 103 -8.76 5.88 -1.59
N ARG A 104 -8.60 5.91 -0.26
CA ARG A 104 -8.84 7.10 0.57
C ARG A 104 -7.69 8.10 0.55
N LEU A 105 -6.46 7.63 0.34
CA LEU A 105 -5.25 8.46 0.28
C LEU A 105 -5.45 9.73 -0.58
N PRO A 106 -5.85 9.65 -1.87
CA PRO A 106 -6.08 10.83 -2.71
C PRO A 106 -7.31 11.67 -2.35
N ARG A 107 -8.28 11.12 -1.62
CA ARG A 107 -9.56 11.78 -1.31
C ARG A 107 -9.54 12.61 -0.02
N SER A 108 -8.54 12.39 0.83
CA SER A 108 -8.47 12.98 2.18
C SER A 108 -8.13 14.49 2.22
N LYS A 109 -7.95 15.17 1.08
CA LYS A 109 -7.68 16.62 0.99
C LYS A 109 -8.50 17.39 -0.06
N LEU A 110 -9.59 16.81 -0.58
CA LEU A 110 -10.57 17.55 -1.40
C LEU A 110 -11.71 18.17 -0.57
N SER A 111 -11.57 18.20 0.76
CA SER A 111 -12.50 18.82 1.71
C SER A 111 -11.79 19.86 2.56
#